data_AF-A0A7C7VE84-F1
#
_entry.id   AF-A0A7C7VE84-F1
#
_cell.length_a   1.000
_cell.length_b   1.000
_cell.length_c   1.000
_cell.angle_alpha   90.00
_cell.angle_beta   90.00
_cell.angle_gamma   90.00
#
_symmetry.space_group_name_H-M   'P 1'
#
loop_
_entity.id
_entity.type
_entity.pdbx_description
1 polymer ?
#
loop_
_entity_poly.entity_id
_entity_poly.type
_entity_poly.pdbx_seq_one_letter_code
_entity_poly.pdbx_strand_id
1 'polypeptide(L)'
;MYVARFVRISKLPLLTSADYNCPIGHDSIMFPCVVDVGNKIASPLARYYLYFAAHRGKGIVLALADEPTGPWRMYGSNPVYHLEMAVECQGHISSPDVVWVPERERFHLYYHGPNSSDGKEQHTGMAISWDGLLFTPWNANPIIPNGPEGSWSSVMAVEAHPHVREDAGSLAVRRRPIIYCIEGVDNPDIPLFDMQLTVNI
;
A
#
# COMPACT_ATOMS: atom_id res chain seq x y z
N MET A 1 21.37 24.06 -8.39
CA MET A 1 20.80 22.94 -7.63
C MET A 1 19.29 23.00 -7.83
N TYR A 2 18.67 22.01 -8.48
CA TYR A 2 17.22 21.97 -8.62
C TYR A 2 16.63 21.38 -7.34
N VAL A 3 15.88 22.18 -6.60
CA VAL A 3 15.06 21.69 -5.49
C VAL A 3 13.73 21.28 -6.10
N ALA A 4 13.42 19.98 -6.09
CA ALA A 4 12.11 19.51 -6.47
C ALA A 4 11.07 20.15 -5.54
N ARG A 5 10.10 20.88 -6.11
CA ARG A 5 8.99 21.47 -5.36
C ARG A 5 7.73 20.68 -5.69
N PHE A 6 7.10 20.12 -4.67
CA PHE A 6 5.78 19.55 -4.79
C PHE A 6 4.77 20.70 -4.68
N VAL A 7 3.90 20.82 -5.68
CA VAL A 7 2.84 21.83 -5.72
C VAL A 7 1.51 21.11 -5.73
N ARG A 8 0.64 21.44 -4.78
CA ARG A 8 -0.73 20.97 -4.78
C ARG A 8 -1.48 21.60 -5.96
N ILE A 9 -1.95 20.76 -6.89
CA ILE A 9 -2.58 21.19 -8.13
C ILE A 9 -4.10 21.42 -8.01
N SER A 10 -4.73 20.90 -6.95
CA SER A 10 -6.17 21.08 -6.69
C SER A 10 -6.48 21.04 -5.18
N LYS A 11 -7.50 21.81 -4.75
CA LYS A 11 -8.07 21.73 -3.40
C LYS A 11 -9.06 20.56 -3.25
N LEU A 12 -9.58 20.04 -4.36
CA LEU A 12 -10.46 18.88 -4.37
C LEU A 12 -9.64 17.59 -4.36
N PRO A 13 -10.11 16.53 -3.68
CA PRO A 13 -9.48 15.22 -3.78
C PRO A 13 -9.64 14.66 -5.20
N LEU A 14 -8.74 13.76 -5.60
CA LEU A 14 -8.82 13.06 -6.90
C LEU A 14 -9.93 12.01 -6.93
N LEU A 15 -10.21 11.40 -5.77
CA LEU A 15 -11.27 10.44 -5.51
C LEU A 15 -11.77 10.63 -4.07
N THR A 16 -13.02 10.24 -3.84
CA THR A 16 -13.70 10.20 -2.56
C THR A 16 -14.30 8.81 -2.34
N SER A 17 -14.68 8.49 -1.10
CA SER A 17 -15.42 7.25 -0.82
C SER A 17 -16.77 7.17 -1.55
N ALA A 18 -17.33 8.29 -1.99
CA ALA A 18 -18.55 8.32 -2.81
C ALA A 18 -18.32 7.83 -4.25
N ASP A 19 -17.08 7.82 -4.74
CA ASP A 19 -16.75 7.43 -6.11
C ASP A 19 -16.74 5.92 -6.32
N TYR A 20 -16.84 5.10 -5.25
CA TYR A 20 -16.90 3.64 -5.38
C TYR A 20 -17.95 2.98 -4.50
N ASN A 21 -18.85 2.24 -5.15
CA ASN A 21 -19.74 1.26 -4.53
C ASN A 21 -19.07 -0.12 -4.61
N CYS A 22 -18.13 -0.42 -3.72
CA CYS A 22 -17.40 -1.68 -3.73
C CYS A 22 -17.74 -2.50 -2.47
N PRO A 23 -17.84 -3.85 -2.53
CA PRO A 23 -18.24 -4.70 -1.40
C PRO A 23 -17.18 -4.85 -0.29
N ILE A 24 -16.30 -3.87 -0.12
CA ILE A 24 -15.07 -3.89 0.69
C ILE A 24 -15.04 -2.78 1.75
N GLY A 25 -16.18 -2.16 2.06
CA GLY A 25 -16.25 -1.07 3.04
C GLY A 25 -16.41 0.30 2.37
N HIS A 26 -17.20 1.16 2.99
CA HIS A 26 -17.83 2.31 2.32
C HIS A 26 -17.25 3.68 2.72
N ASP A 27 -16.23 3.75 3.59
CA ASP A 27 -15.91 4.99 4.30
C ASP A 27 -14.49 5.53 4.10
N SER A 28 -13.58 4.80 3.46
CA SER A 28 -12.15 5.17 3.48
C SER A 28 -11.35 4.73 2.25
N ILE A 29 -10.52 5.64 1.74
CA ILE A 29 -9.44 5.37 0.80
C ILE A 29 -8.14 5.37 1.61
N MET A 30 -7.44 4.24 1.61
CA MET A 30 -6.25 4.05 2.43
C MET A 30 -5.05 3.68 1.55
N PHE A 31 -3.93 4.34 1.84
CA PHE A 31 -2.61 4.09 1.24
C PHE A 31 -2.61 4.01 -0.29
N PRO A 32 -3.00 5.09 -0.97
CA PRO A 32 -3.00 5.12 -2.42
C PRO A 32 -1.57 4.99 -2.98
N CYS A 33 -1.37 4.05 -3.90
CA CYS A 33 -0.15 3.88 -4.68
C CYS A 33 -0.45 4.10 -6.16
N VAL A 34 0.20 5.08 -6.77
CA VAL A 34 0.02 5.42 -8.19
C VAL A 34 1.20 4.91 -9.00
N VAL A 35 0.93 4.22 -10.10
CA VAL A 35 1.92 3.69 -11.04
C VAL A 35 1.64 4.22 -12.45
N ASP A 36 2.64 4.84 -13.08
CA ASP A 36 2.61 5.07 -14.55
C ASP A 36 2.91 3.74 -15.24
N VAL A 37 1.94 3.18 -15.97
CA VAL A 37 2.06 1.88 -16.66
C VAL A 37 2.34 2.00 -18.16
N GLY A 38 2.35 3.22 -18.71
CA GLY A 38 2.27 3.46 -20.15
C GLY A 38 3.40 2.83 -20.99
N ASN A 39 4.58 2.63 -20.41
CA ASN A 39 5.73 2.00 -21.08
C ASN A 39 6.11 0.62 -20.52
N LYS A 40 5.25 0.04 -19.69
CA LYS A 40 5.53 -1.20 -18.94
C LYS A 40 4.80 -2.39 -19.51
N ILE A 41 3.60 -2.15 -20.05
CA ILE A 41 2.73 -3.19 -20.60
C ILE A 41 2.27 -2.80 -22.00
N ALA A 42 2.01 -3.81 -22.84
CA ALA A 42 1.70 -3.58 -24.25
C ALA A 42 0.34 -2.89 -24.49
N SER A 43 -0.64 -3.15 -23.63
CA SER A 43 -2.02 -2.69 -23.80
C SER A 43 -2.62 -2.18 -22.47
N PRO A 44 -2.13 -1.05 -21.92
CA PRO A 44 -2.67 -0.49 -20.69
C PRO A 44 -4.10 0.03 -20.89
N LEU A 45 -4.96 -0.14 -19.88
CA LEU A 45 -6.34 0.39 -19.89
C LEU A 45 -6.40 1.91 -19.69
N ALA A 46 -5.33 2.49 -19.15
CA ALA A 46 -5.08 3.92 -18.98
C ALA A 46 -3.58 4.12 -18.66
N ARG A 47 -3.06 5.34 -18.76
CA ARG A 47 -1.65 5.61 -18.44
C ARG A 47 -1.29 5.37 -16.97
N TYR A 48 -2.17 5.73 -16.04
CA TYR A 48 -1.91 5.67 -14.60
C TYR A 48 -2.90 4.75 -13.90
N TYR A 49 -2.36 3.87 -13.07
CA TYR A 49 -3.10 2.93 -12.22
C TYR A 49 -2.92 3.34 -10.76
N LEU A 50 -4.04 3.62 -10.07
CA LEU A 50 -4.08 4.00 -8.67
C LEU A 50 -4.64 2.82 -7.85
N TYR A 51 -3.77 2.17 -7.09
CA TYR A 51 -4.11 1.09 -6.18
C TYR A 51 -4.39 1.63 -4.78
N PHE A 52 -5.40 1.13 -4.10
CA PHE A 52 -5.70 1.50 -2.72
C PHE A 52 -6.50 0.39 -2.03
N ALA A 53 -6.61 0.48 -0.71
CA ALA A 53 -7.48 -0.35 0.10
C ALA A 53 -8.55 0.50 0.78
N ALA A 54 -9.53 -0.15 1.39
CA ALA A 54 -10.47 0.47 2.32
C ALA A 54 -10.24 -0.09 3.72
N HIS A 55 -10.58 0.67 4.76
CA HIS A 55 -10.55 0.18 6.13
C HIS A 55 -11.42 -1.06 6.25
N ARG A 56 -10.84 -2.16 6.74
CA ARG A 56 -11.49 -3.49 6.82
C ARG A 56 -11.89 -4.08 5.45
N GLY A 57 -11.28 -3.60 4.37
CA GLY A 57 -11.54 -4.09 3.03
C GLY A 57 -11.07 -5.51 2.80
N LYS A 58 -11.78 -6.20 1.89
CA LYS A 58 -11.50 -7.58 1.48
C LYS A 58 -10.66 -7.66 0.22
N GLY A 59 -9.95 -6.58 -0.13
CA GLY A 59 -9.10 -6.56 -1.30
C GLY A 59 -8.47 -5.20 -1.60
N ILE A 60 -7.49 -5.23 -2.50
CA ILE A 60 -6.89 -4.06 -3.13
C ILE A 60 -7.66 -3.72 -4.39
N VAL A 61 -8.06 -2.46 -4.52
CA VAL A 61 -8.80 -1.93 -5.66
C VAL A 61 -7.98 -0.99 -6.50
N LEU A 62 -8.47 -0.76 -7.71
CA LEU A 62 -7.84 0.02 -8.76
C LEU A 62 -8.76 1.12 -9.28
N ALA A 63 -8.19 2.32 -9.45
CA ALA A 63 -8.73 3.37 -10.29
C ALA A 63 -7.76 3.69 -11.45
N LEU A 64 -8.31 4.17 -12.56
CA LEU A 64 -7.61 4.37 -13.83
C LEU A 64 -7.70 5.85 -14.24
N ALA A 65 -6.61 6.42 -14.72
CA ALA A 65 -6.60 7.75 -15.34
C ALA A 65 -5.52 7.87 -16.42
N ASP A 66 -5.78 8.67 -17.45
CA ASP A 66 -4.77 8.97 -18.48
C ASP A 66 -3.86 10.14 -18.10
N GLU A 67 -4.30 10.96 -17.13
CA GLU A 67 -3.56 12.08 -16.58
C GLU A 67 -3.49 11.99 -15.05
N PRO A 68 -2.41 12.45 -14.39
CA PRO A 68 -2.29 12.40 -12.92
C PRO A 68 -3.40 13.20 -12.20
N THR A 69 -3.91 14.25 -12.85
CA THR A 69 -5.02 15.08 -12.38
C THR A 69 -6.39 14.41 -12.51
N GLY A 70 -6.47 13.23 -13.14
CA GLY A 70 -7.71 12.59 -13.50
C GLY A 70 -8.28 13.10 -14.84
N PRO A 71 -9.55 12.77 -15.16
CA PRO A 71 -10.50 12.12 -14.26
C PRO A 71 -10.09 10.68 -13.92
N TRP A 72 -10.24 10.32 -12.65
CA TRP A 72 -10.02 8.96 -12.17
C TRP A 72 -11.33 8.18 -12.24
N ARG A 73 -11.30 6.99 -12.83
CA ARG A 73 -12.46 6.08 -12.92
C ARG A 73 -12.16 4.77 -12.21
N MET A 74 -13.13 4.25 -11.46
CA MET A 74 -12.99 2.94 -10.84
C MET A 74 -12.91 1.83 -11.89
N TYR A 75 -12.02 0.87 -11.65
CA TYR A 75 -11.96 -0.33 -12.49
C TYR A 75 -13.18 -1.22 -12.22
N GLY A 76 -13.90 -1.59 -13.29
CA GLY A 76 -15.19 -2.28 -13.18
C GLY A 76 -15.10 -3.71 -12.62
N SER A 77 -13.91 -4.33 -12.64
CA SER A 77 -13.68 -5.69 -12.16
C SER A 77 -12.96 -5.73 -10.80
N ASN A 78 -12.98 -4.63 -10.06
CA ASN A 78 -12.43 -4.58 -8.71
C ASN A 78 -13.03 -5.65 -7.77
N PRO A 79 -12.26 -6.16 -6.79
CA PRO A 79 -10.86 -5.84 -6.51
C PRO A 79 -9.86 -6.58 -7.45
N VAL A 80 -8.68 -6.00 -7.64
CA VAL A 80 -7.59 -6.60 -8.45
C VAL A 80 -6.76 -7.62 -7.66
N TYR A 81 -6.85 -7.58 -6.33
CA TYR A 81 -6.29 -8.60 -5.44
C TYR A 81 -7.21 -8.79 -4.25
N HIS A 82 -7.67 -10.02 -4.03
CA HIS A 82 -8.66 -10.41 -3.04
C HIS A 82 -8.00 -10.92 -1.76
N LEU A 83 -8.61 -10.65 -0.59
CA LEU A 83 -8.15 -11.17 0.70
C LEU A 83 -8.06 -12.70 0.69
N GLU A 84 -8.99 -13.38 0.03
CA GLU A 84 -9.03 -14.85 -0.05
C GLU A 84 -7.79 -15.44 -0.76
N MET A 85 -7.06 -14.63 -1.53
CA MET A 85 -5.80 -15.04 -2.16
C MET A 85 -4.58 -14.86 -1.24
N ALA A 86 -4.69 -14.00 -0.23
CA ALA A 86 -3.66 -13.74 0.78
C ALA A 86 -3.84 -14.66 1.99
N VAL A 87 -3.61 -15.96 1.79
CA VAL A 87 -3.88 -17.02 2.79
C VAL A 87 -3.11 -16.85 4.11
N GLU A 88 -2.01 -16.11 4.10
CA GLU A 88 -1.21 -15.75 5.26
C GLU A 88 -1.84 -14.65 6.12
N CYS A 89 -2.84 -13.95 5.60
CA CYS A 89 -3.56 -12.87 6.26
C CYS A 89 -5.03 -13.24 6.54
N GLN A 90 -5.65 -12.56 7.50
CA GLN A 90 -7.08 -12.63 7.77
C GLN A 90 -7.65 -11.26 8.12
N GLY A 91 -8.98 -11.14 8.07
CA GLY A 91 -9.67 -9.90 8.40
C GLY A 91 -9.63 -8.88 7.28
N HIS A 92 -8.44 -8.39 6.90
CA HIS A 92 -8.23 -7.42 5.83
C HIS A 92 -6.82 -7.53 5.22
N ILE A 93 -6.67 -6.91 4.04
CA ILE A 93 -5.36 -6.57 3.45
C ILE A 93 -5.36 -5.09 3.09
N SER A 94 -4.24 -4.41 3.35
CA SER A 94 -4.10 -2.97 3.23
C SER A 94 -2.70 -2.56 2.73
N SER A 95 -2.49 -1.25 2.61
CA SER A 95 -1.23 -0.61 2.22
C SER A 95 -0.60 -1.17 0.96
N PRO A 96 -1.31 -1.17 -0.18
CA PRO A 96 -0.74 -1.66 -1.42
C PRO A 96 0.44 -0.78 -1.83
N ASP A 97 1.61 -1.41 -2.04
CA ASP A 97 2.73 -0.79 -2.74
C ASP A 97 3.02 -1.60 -4.01
N VAL A 98 2.74 -0.98 -5.17
CA VAL A 98 2.91 -1.63 -6.47
C VAL A 98 4.11 -1.03 -7.19
N VAL A 99 5.09 -1.88 -7.49
CA VAL A 99 6.30 -1.48 -8.20
C VAL A 99 6.46 -2.32 -9.46
N TRP A 100 6.87 -1.68 -10.55
CA TRP A 100 7.34 -2.39 -11.72
C TRP A 100 8.78 -2.85 -11.52
N VAL A 101 9.06 -4.11 -11.83
CA VAL A 101 10.41 -4.69 -11.76
C VAL A 101 10.90 -4.94 -13.18
N PRO A 102 11.71 -4.02 -13.77
CA PRO A 102 12.13 -4.09 -15.16
C PRO A 102 12.83 -5.40 -15.53
N GLU A 103 13.69 -5.92 -14.66
CA GLU A 103 14.49 -7.12 -14.91
C GLU A 103 13.64 -8.40 -14.96
N ARG A 104 12.38 -8.32 -14.52
CA ARG A 104 11.41 -9.42 -14.48
C ARG A 104 10.18 -9.16 -15.34
N GLU A 105 10.10 -7.98 -15.95
CA GLU A 105 8.97 -7.50 -16.76
C GLU A 105 7.61 -7.75 -16.10
N ARG A 106 7.50 -7.44 -14.80
CA ARG A 106 6.26 -7.62 -14.05
C ARG A 106 6.13 -6.65 -12.88
N PHE A 107 4.90 -6.42 -12.46
CA PHE A 107 4.58 -5.71 -11.22
C PHE A 107 4.70 -6.64 -10.02
N HIS A 108 5.25 -6.11 -8.93
CA HIS A 108 5.17 -6.69 -7.59
C HIS A 108 4.23 -5.81 -6.77
N LEU A 109 3.21 -6.42 -6.20
CA LEU A 109 2.32 -5.81 -5.21
C LEU A 109 2.77 -6.32 -3.84
N TYR A 110 3.17 -5.40 -2.97
CA TYR A 110 3.35 -5.66 -1.55
C TYR A 110 2.11 -5.19 -0.79
N TYR A 111 1.71 -5.93 0.22
CA TYR A 111 0.58 -5.61 1.07
C TYR A 111 0.83 -6.14 2.47
N HIS A 112 0.07 -5.66 3.45
CA HIS A 112 0.05 -6.26 4.77
C HIS A 112 -1.35 -6.69 5.20
N GLY A 113 -1.42 -7.51 6.23
CA GLY A 113 -2.64 -7.81 6.95
C GLY A 113 -2.38 -8.63 8.21
N PRO A 114 -3.37 -8.72 9.13
CA PRO A 114 -3.26 -9.54 10.32
C PRO A 114 -3.00 -11.01 9.99
N ASN A 115 -2.12 -11.66 10.73
CA ASN A 115 -1.73 -13.05 10.55
C ASN A 115 -2.94 -13.97 10.66
N SER A 116 -3.10 -14.86 9.68
CA SER A 116 -4.14 -15.89 9.63
C SER A 116 -4.24 -16.79 10.86
N SER A 117 -3.18 -16.99 11.65
CA SER A 117 -3.20 -17.91 12.80
C SER A 117 -3.94 -17.37 14.02
N ASP A 118 -3.77 -16.09 14.35
CA ASP A 118 -4.36 -15.50 15.57
C ASP A 118 -4.90 -14.06 15.41
N GLY A 119 -4.59 -13.41 14.29
CA GLY A 119 -5.08 -12.09 13.94
C GLY A 119 -4.45 -10.95 14.72
N LYS A 120 -3.37 -11.21 15.48
CA LYS A 120 -2.72 -10.20 16.34
C LYS A 120 -1.49 -9.59 15.70
N GLU A 121 -0.76 -10.40 14.95
CA GLU A 121 0.50 -10.07 14.30
C GLU A 121 0.28 -9.54 12.88
N GLN A 122 1.07 -8.58 12.38
CA GLN A 122 0.98 -8.12 10.99
C GLN A 122 1.94 -8.88 10.08
N HIS A 123 1.47 -9.41 8.96
CA HIS A 123 2.28 -10.06 7.93
C HIS A 123 2.46 -9.15 6.72
N THR A 124 3.64 -9.20 6.08
CA THR A 124 3.83 -8.64 4.74
C THR A 124 3.79 -9.76 3.70
N GLY A 125 2.81 -9.69 2.81
CA GLY A 125 2.68 -10.56 1.65
C GLY A 125 3.15 -9.88 0.37
N MET A 126 3.35 -10.68 -0.67
CA MET A 126 3.63 -10.22 -2.02
C MET A 126 2.75 -10.95 -3.03
N ALA A 127 2.34 -10.25 -4.08
CA ALA A 127 1.74 -10.83 -5.27
C ALA A 127 2.42 -10.27 -6.52
N ILE A 128 2.30 -10.97 -7.65
CA ILE A 128 2.90 -10.56 -8.93
C ILE A 128 1.84 -10.45 -10.02
N SER A 129 2.04 -9.52 -10.96
CA SER A 129 1.16 -9.32 -12.11
C SER A 129 1.96 -8.89 -13.34
N TRP A 130 1.55 -9.31 -14.53
CA TRP A 130 2.16 -8.87 -15.79
C TRP A 130 1.43 -7.68 -16.42
N ASP A 131 0.17 -7.46 -16.05
CA ASP A 131 -0.70 -6.43 -16.61
C ASP A 131 -1.11 -5.34 -15.60
N GLY A 132 -0.78 -5.54 -14.31
CA GLY A 132 -1.18 -4.67 -13.22
C GLY A 132 -2.66 -4.81 -12.85
N LEU A 133 -3.38 -5.79 -13.39
CA LEU A 133 -4.81 -6.02 -13.19
C LEU A 133 -5.08 -7.37 -12.50
N LEU A 134 -4.39 -8.42 -12.94
CA LEU A 134 -4.52 -9.76 -12.37
C LEU A 134 -3.27 -10.10 -11.56
N PHE A 135 -3.42 -10.18 -10.23
CA PHE A 135 -2.34 -10.53 -9.32
C PHE A 135 -2.42 -11.99 -8.87
N THR A 136 -1.26 -12.66 -8.88
CA THR A 136 -1.10 -14.02 -8.34
C THR A 136 -0.24 -13.97 -7.07
N PRO A 137 -0.63 -14.64 -5.98
CA PRO A 137 0.14 -14.67 -4.74
C PRO A 137 1.56 -15.19 -4.96
N TRP A 138 2.52 -14.65 -4.21
CA TRP A 138 3.86 -15.21 -4.15
C TRP A 138 3.86 -16.49 -3.31
N ASN A 139 4.49 -17.54 -3.82
CA ASN A 139 4.44 -18.87 -3.21
C ASN A 139 5.18 -18.97 -1.86
N ALA A 140 6.06 -18.01 -1.54
CA ALA A 140 6.79 -17.96 -0.28
C ALA A 140 6.21 -16.94 0.70
N ASN A 141 4.94 -16.56 0.55
CA ASN A 141 4.28 -15.69 1.51
C ASN A 141 4.13 -16.35 2.90
N PRO A 142 4.17 -15.56 3.99
CA PRO A 142 4.55 -14.14 4.02
C PRO A 142 6.04 -13.95 3.71
N ILE A 143 6.40 -12.92 2.94
CA ILE A 143 7.80 -12.65 2.59
C ILE A 143 8.58 -12.03 3.75
N ILE A 144 7.88 -11.43 4.71
CA ILE A 144 8.41 -11.00 6.00
C ILE A 144 7.43 -11.52 7.06
N PRO A 145 7.70 -12.69 7.66
CA PRO A 145 6.98 -13.14 8.85
C PRO A 145 7.42 -12.29 10.06
N ASN A 146 6.57 -12.18 11.08
CA ASN A 146 7.02 -11.59 12.33
C ASN A 146 8.08 -12.49 12.98
N GLY A 147 9.13 -11.85 13.47
CA GLY A 147 10.12 -12.52 14.30
C GLY A 147 9.79 -12.37 15.79
N PRO A 148 10.45 -13.14 16.67
CA PRO A 148 10.25 -13.03 18.12
C PRO A 148 10.50 -11.60 18.62
N GLU A 149 9.85 -11.21 19.71
CA GLU A 149 9.98 -9.87 20.34
C GLU A 149 11.46 -9.43 20.45
N GLY A 150 11.77 -8.22 19.96
CA GLY A 150 13.15 -7.68 19.91
C GLY A 150 13.98 -8.13 18.70
N SER A 151 13.46 -8.98 17.81
CA SER A 151 14.12 -9.33 16.55
C SER A 151 13.93 -8.26 15.46
N TRP A 152 14.75 -8.33 14.41
CA TRP A 152 14.71 -7.35 13.31
C TRP A 152 13.39 -7.32 12.52
N SER A 153 12.61 -8.40 12.59
CA SER A 153 11.28 -8.53 11.99
C SER A 153 10.17 -8.51 13.04
N SER A 154 10.46 -8.12 14.29
CA SER A 154 9.44 -7.80 15.27
C SER A 154 8.95 -6.37 15.07
N VAL A 155 7.64 -6.17 15.16
CA VAL A 155 7.05 -4.83 15.21
C VAL A 155 7.30 -4.26 16.62
N MET A 156 8.23 -3.32 16.75
CA MET A 156 8.58 -2.69 18.02
C MET A 156 7.97 -1.29 18.13
N ALA A 157 7.47 -0.94 19.32
CA ALA A 157 7.04 0.42 19.66
C ALA A 157 8.23 1.38 19.72
N VAL A 158 8.08 2.61 19.21
CA VAL A 158 9.12 3.66 19.23
C VAL A 158 8.52 4.96 19.81
N GLU A 159 9.21 5.63 20.73
CA GLU A 159 8.78 6.90 21.35
C GLU A 159 9.31 8.15 20.62
N ALA A 160 8.55 9.26 20.66
CA ALA A 160 8.75 10.47 19.85
C ALA A 160 9.38 11.68 20.61
N HIS A 161 9.96 12.64 19.86
CA HIS A 161 10.63 13.85 20.39
C HIS A 161 9.66 14.99 20.77
N PRO A 162 9.92 15.77 21.85
CA PRO A 162 8.93 16.67 22.51
C PRO A 162 8.47 17.95 21.79
N HIS A 163 8.77 18.17 20.50
CA HIS A 163 8.52 19.47 19.84
C HIS A 163 7.71 19.42 18.53
N VAL A 164 7.07 18.29 18.20
CA VAL A 164 6.21 18.17 17.01
C VAL A 164 4.74 18.34 17.40
N ARG A 165 3.98 19.14 16.63
CA ARG A 165 2.69 19.68 17.07
C ARG A 165 1.46 19.42 16.18
N GLU A 166 1.51 18.78 15.00
CA GLU A 166 0.25 18.56 14.25
C GLU A 166 0.24 17.39 13.23
N ASP A 167 -1.00 16.95 12.97
CA ASP A 167 -1.61 15.66 12.58
C ASP A 167 -1.41 15.15 11.12
N ALA A 168 -1.04 13.86 10.94
CA ALA A 168 -1.08 13.16 9.63
C ALA A 168 -1.05 11.60 9.65
N GLY A 169 -1.48 10.94 10.73
CA GLY A 169 -1.72 9.48 10.93
C GLY A 169 -0.92 8.33 10.26
N SER A 170 0.15 8.53 9.48
CA SER A 170 0.82 7.44 8.72
C SER A 170 2.26 7.77 8.32
N LEU A 171 3.15 6.75 8.30
CA LEU A 171 4.54 6.88 7.83
C LEU A 171 4.94 5.70 6.93
N ALA A 172 5.41 6.02 5.72
CA ALA A 172 6.00 5.05 4.78
C ALA A 172 7.53 5.04 4.95
N VAL A 173 8.13 3.87 5.16
CA VAL A 173 9.59 3.71 5.24
C VAL A 173 10.10 2.80 4.15
N ARG A 174 11.12 3.30 3.44
CA ARG A 174 11.78 2.59 2.35
C ARG A 174 13.10 2.00 2.82
N ARG A 175 13.22 0.67 2.75
CA ARG A 175 14.48 -0.07 2.95
C ARG A 175 14.87 -0.80 1.67
N ARG A 176 15.72 -0.16 0.86
CA ARG A 176 16.12 -0.61 -0.50
C ARG A 176 14.90 -0.73 -1.46
N PRO A 177 14.55 -1.85 -2.13
CA PRO A 177 13.40 -1.84 -3.05
C PRO A 177 12.05 -1.97 -2.32
N ILE A 178 12.05 -2.15 -1.00
CA ILE A 178 10.83 -2.40 -0.22
C ILE A 178 10.40 -1.10 0.46
N ILE A 179 9.14 -0.71 0.26
CA ILE A 179 8.45 0.33 1.02
C ILE A 179 7.42 -0.37 1.92
N TYR A 180 7.40 -0.02 3.20
CA TYR A 180 6.37 -0.47 4.12
C TYR A 180 5.70 0.74 4.78
N CYS A 181 4.38 0.73 4.82
CA CYS A 181 3.58 1.72 5.54
C CYS A 181 3.22 1.17 6.90
N ILE A 182 3.46 1.96 7.95
CA ILE A 182 2.92 1.69 9.27
C ILE A 182 1.64 2.52 9.42
N GLU A 183 0.56 1.89 9.89
CA GLU A 183 -0.71 2.55 10.16
C GLU A 183 -0.85 2.85 11.67
N GLY A 184 -1.20 4.09 12.01
CA GLY A 184 -1.30 4.51 13.42
C GLY A 184 -2.55 3.93 14.09
N VAL A 185 -3.56 3.59 13.28
CA VAL A 185 -4.78 2.91 13.72
C VAL A 185 -4.52 1.50 14.23
N ASP A 186 -3.53 0.80 13.66
CA ASP A 186 -3.13 -0.54 14.11
C ASP A 186 -2.25 -0.48 15.38
N ASN A 187 -1.74 0.71 15.70
CA ASN A 187 -0.84 0.98 16.82
C ASN A 187 -1.29 2.26 17.54
N PRO A 188 -2.49 2.27 18.15
CA PRO A 188 -3.14 3.50 18.64
C PRO A 188 -2.34 4.24 19.71
N ASP A 189 -1.42 3.55 20.37
CA ASP A 189 -0.54 4.09 21.41
C ASP A 189 0.84 4.55 20.90
N ILE A 190 1.12 4.42 19.60
CA ILE A 190 2.44 4.72 19.00
C ILE A 190 2.29 5.80 17.91
N PRO A 191 2.71 7.05 18.19
CA PRO A 191 2.72 8.12 17.19
C PRO A 191 3.78 7.83 16.11
N LEU A 192 3.35 7.61 14.87
CA LEU A 192 4.18 7.06 13.79
C LEU A 192 5.29 7.95 13.21
N PHE A 193 5.44 9.19 13.65
CA PHE A 193 6.13 10.22 12.84
C PHE A 193 7.66 10.24 12.91
N ASP A 194 8.34 9.25 13.53
CA ASP A 194 9.79 9.34 13.79
C ASP A 194 10.56 8.00 13.67
N MET A 195 10.36 7.24 12.59
CA MET A 195 11.34 6.20 12.23
C MET A 195 12.64 6.83 11.71
N GLN A 196 13.75 6.67 12.44
CA GLN A 196 15.10 6.93 11.94
C GLN A 196 15.72 5.67 11.33
N LEU A 197 16.03 5.72 10.02
CA LEU A 197 16.95 4.76 9.39
C LEU A 197 18.38 5.12 9.79
N THR A 198 18.91 4.45 10.81
CA THR A 198 20.35 4.49 11.11
C THR A 198 21.11 3.72 10.03
N VAL A 199 21.61 4.44 9.03
CA VAL A 199 22.56 3.89 8.07
C VAL A 199 23.93 3.96 8.71
N ASN A 200 24.39 2.87 9.32
CA ASN A 200 25.82 2.73 9.60
C ASN A 200 26.52 2.56 8.24
N ILE A 201 27.30 3.58 7.84
CA ILE A 201 28.20 3.54 6.68
C ILE A 201 29.34 2.58 6.99
#